data_AF-A0A2P8VTF9-F1
#
_entry.id   AF-A0A2P8VTF9-F1
#
_cell.length_a   1.000
_cell.length_b   1.000
_cell.length_c   1.000
_cell.angle_alpha   90.00
_cell.angle_beta   90.00
_cell.angle_gamma   90.00
#
_symmetry.space_group_name_H-M   'P 1'
#
loop_
_entity.id
_entity.type
_entity.pdbx_description
1 polymer ?
#
loop_
_entity_poly.entity_id
_entity_poly.type
_entity_poly.pdbx_seq_one_letter_code
_entity_poly.pdbx_strand_id
1 'polypeptide(L)'
;MAVKTSADLQRILVFTQSPNPAHADLEHLCPQASLTVVDPTQAAWLLLSHTSAPVDWHQAIAWLREQQFDAAVILTAPGQSPYTLGYLCYLAGIPIRIGQSYEFGGQVLSHCSPPPDDGDCRHLLALLSDMSRL
;
A
#
# COMPACT_ATOMS: atom_id res chain seq x y z
N MET A 1 3.42 -8.84 18.44
CA MET A 1 2.41 -8.54 17.40
C MET A 1 2.21 -9.83 16.61
N ALA A 2 1.00 -10.38 16.55
CA ALA A 2 0.78 -11.64 15.82
C ALA A 2 1.07 -11.41 14.33
N VAL A 3 1.83 -12.33 13.72
CA VAL A 3 2.07 -12.31 12.27
C VAL A 3 0.77 -12.72 11.61
N LYS A 4 0.13 -11.80 10.88
CA LYS A 4 -1.06 -12.11 10.07
C LYS A 4 -0.60 -12.79 8.79
N THR A 5 -1.18 -13.95 8.50
CA THR A 5 -0.98 -14.68 7.24
C THR A 5 -1.89 -14.08 6.17
N SER A 6 -1.68 -14.38 4.89
CA SER A 6 -2.57 -13.85 3.84
C SER A 6 -4.04 -14.32 4.01
N ALA A 7 -4.26 -15.48 4.63
CA ALA A 7 -5.60 -16.01 4.91
C ALA A 7 -6.37 -15.13 5.91
N ASP A 8 -5.64 -14.42 6.78
CA ASP A 8 -6.20 -13.54 7.82
C ASP A 8 -6.45 -12.12 7.33
N LEU A 9 -6.02 -11.77 6.11
CA LEU A 9 -6.22 -10.43 5.56
C LEU A 9 -7.68 -10.24 5.13
N GLN A 10 -8.34 -9.28 5.76
CA GLN A 10 -9.74 -8.92 5.51
C GLN A 10 -9.86 -7.56 4.83
N ARG A 11 -8.93 -6.65 5.06
CA ARG A 11 -8.95 -5.30 4.49
C ARG A 11 -7.58 -4.91 3.96
N ILE A 12 -7.50 -4.68 2.66
CA ILE A 12 -6.26 -4.31 1.98
C ILE A 12 -6.45 -2.96 1.29
N LEU A 13 -5.57 -2.02 1.63
CA LEU A 13 -5.46 -0.73 0.96
C LEU A 13 -4.49 -0.86 -0.21
N VAL A 14 -4.86 -0.35 -1.39
CA VAL A 14 -4.04 -0.40 -2.59
C VAL A 14 -3.88 1.01 -3.15
N PHE A 15 -2.66 1.55 -3.12
CA PHE A 15 -2.33 2.79 -3.82
C PHE A 15 -1.84 2.46 -5.23
N THR A 16 -2.52 2.97 -6.27
CA THR A 16 -2.14 2.75 -7.67
C THR A 16 -2.61 3.86 -8.60
N GLN A 17 -1.76 4.33 -9.52
CA GLN A 17 -2.14 5.34 -10.53
C GLN A 17 -2.81 4.74 -11.77
N SER A 18 -2.92 3.41 -11.86
CA SER A 18 -3.61 2.71 -12.95
C SER A 18 -4.58 1.65 -12.40
N PRO A 19 -5.83 1.57 -12.91
CA PRO A 19 -6.84 0.69 -12.36
C PRO A 19 -6.62 -0.82 -12.60
N ASN A 20 -5.69 -1.28 -13.44
CA ASN A 20 -5.37 -2.74 -13.54
C ASN A 20 -4.04 -3.01 -14.27
N PRO A 21 -3.19 -3.97 -13.84
CA PRO A 21 -3.50 -5.39 -13.55
C PRO A 21 -3.43 -5.86 -12.07
N ALA A 22 -2.91 -5.03 -11.15
CA ALA A 22 -2.66 -5.48 -9.77
C ALA A 22 -3.94 -5.71 -8.95
N HIS A 23 -5.05 -5.07 -9.31
CA HIS A 23 -6.31 -5.21 -8.57
C HIS A 23 -6.94 -6.59 -8.77
N ALA A 24 -7.07 -7.04 -10.02
CA ALA A 24 -7.64 -8.36 -10.33
C ALA A 24 -6.79 -9.51 -9.77
N ASP A 25 -5.46 -9.37 -9.80
CA ASP A 25 -4.55 -10.36 -9.22
C ASP A 25 -4.67 -10.40 -7.68
N LEU A 26 -4.87 -9.26 -7.01
CA LEU A 26 -5.12 -9.18 -5.57
C LEU A 26 -6.45 -9.81 -5.17
N GLU A 27 -7.52 -9.57 -5.93
CA GLU A 27 -8.82 -10.22 -5.72
C GLU A 27 -8.68 -11.75 -5.84
N HIS A 28 -7.84 -12.23 -6.76
CA HIS A 28 -7.60 -13.67 -6.91
C HIS A 28 -6.77 -14.26 -5.75
N LEU A 29 -5.77 -13.53 -5.26
CA LEU A 29 -4.89 -13.99 -4.18
C LEU A 29 -5.55 -13.92 -2.80
N CYS A 30 -6.42 -12.94 -2.58
CA CYS A 30 -7.12 -12.71 -1.33
C CYS A 30 -8.62 -12.49 -1.61
N PRO A 31 -9.36 -13.52 -2.07
CA PRO A 31 -10.77 -13.38 -2.45
C PRO A 31 -11.68 -12.97 -1.29
N GLN A 32 -11.26 -13.22 -0.06
CA GLN A 32 -11.95 -12.81 1.17
C GLN A 32 -11.67 -11.35 1.56
N ALA A 33 -10.61 -10.73 1.03
CA ALA A 33 -10.21 -9.40 1.40
C ALA A 33 -11.05 -8.34 0.66
N SER A 34 -11.58 -7.38 1.42
CA SER A 34 -12.13 -6.16 0.85
C SER A 34 -10.99 -5.25 0.41
N LEU A 35 -10.91 -4.98 -0.89
CA LEU A 35 -9.90 -4.11 -1.48
C LEU A 35 -10.41 -2.67 -1.53
N THR A 36 -9.62 -1.75 -0.99
CA THR A 36 -9.84 -0.30 -1.14
C THR A 36 -8.75 0.25 -2.04
N VAL A 37 -9.10 0.52 -3.29
CA VAL A 37 -8.18 1.09 -4.27
C VAL A 37 -8.24 2.60 -4.23
N VAL A 38 -7.08 3.23 -4.07
CA VAL A 38 -6.94 4.68 -4.01
C VAL A 38 -5.92 5.11 -5.05
N ASP A 39 -6.33 5.94 -5.99
CA ASP A 39 -5.39 6.62 -6.88
C ASP A 39 -4.58 7.64 -6.08
N PRO A 40 -3.24 7.60 -6.04
CA PRO A 40 -2.42 8.58 -5.33
C PRO A 40 -2.73 10.04 -5.69
N THR A 41 -3.21 10.30 -6.91
CA THR A 41 -3.65 11.62 -7.35
C THR A 41 -5.06 11.98 -6.88
N GLN A 42 -5.94 11.00 -6.67
CA GLN A 42 -7.25 11.18 -6.01
C GLN A 42 -7.16 11.13 -4.48
N ALA A 43 -6.12 10.48 -3.94
CA ALA A 43 -5.62 10.63 -2.59
C ALA A 43 -5.04 12.04 -2.38
N ALA A 44 -5.19 12.97 -3.31
CA ALA A 44 -4.93 14.39 -3.10
C ALA A 44 -5.48 14.91 -1.76
N TRP A 45 -6.69 14.52 -1.37
CA TRP A 45 -7.22 14.88 -0.04
C TRP A 45 -6.49 14.19 1.14
N LEU A 46 -5.80 13.06 0.90
CA LEU A 46 -4.92 12.34 1.85
C LEU A 46 -3.44 12.80 1.78
N LEU A 47 -2.97 13.33 0.65
CA LEU A 47 -1.53 13.43 0.31
C LEU A 47 -1.09 14.75 -0.32
N LEU A 48 -1.92 15.38 -1.14
CA LEU A 48 -1.56 16.53 -1.96
C LEU A 48 -2.78 17.42 -2.16
N SER A 49 -2.86 18.50 -1.42
CA SER A 49 -3.78 19.58 -1.73
C SER A 49 -3.51 20.09 -3.13
N HIS A 50 -4.39 19.79 -4.10
CA HIS A 50 -4.46 20.53 -5.38
C HIS A 50 -5.05 21.94 -5.20
N THR A 51 -5.11 22.40 -3.95
CA THR A 51 -5.53 23.73 -3.51
C THR A 51 -4.39 24.32 -2.69
N SER A 52 -4.29 25.64 -2.59
CA SER A 52 -3.23 26.30 -1.80
C SER A 52 -3.31 26.03 -0.29
N ALA A 53 -4.27 25.21 0.16
CA ALA A 53 -4.43 24.83 1.57
C ALA A 53 -3.45 23.70 1.93
N PRO A 54 -2.87 23.68 3.12
CA PRO A 54 -2.04 22.55 3.57
C PRO A 54 -2.86 21.26 3.70
N VAL A 55 -2.25 20.11 3.44
CA VAL A 55 -2.84 18.79 3.68
C VAL A 55 -3.06 18.61 5.18
N ASP A 56 -4.27 18.22 5.58
CA ASP A 56 -4.54 17.82 6.96
C ASP A 56 -4.11 16.36 7.18
N TRP A 57 -2.84 16.19 7.52
CA TRP A 57 -2.26 14.88 7.81
C TRP A 57 -2.91 14.19 9.01
N HIS A 58 -3.42 14.94 9.99
CA HIS A 58 -4.08 14.34 11.16
C HIS A 58 -5.41 13.69 10.76
N GLN A 59 -6.20 14.38 9.92
CA GLN A 59 -7.44 13.84 9.38
C GLN A 59 -7.17 12.61 8.50
N ALA A 60 -6.15 12.63 7.65
CA ALA A 60 -5.77 11.50 6.81
C ALA A 60 -5.38 10.26 7.65
N ILE A 61 -4.54 10.46 8.67
CA ILE A 61 -4.11 9.40 9.59
C ILE A 61 -5.31 8.85 10.38
N ALA A 62 -6.21 9.71 10.85
CA ALA A 62 -7.41 9.31 11.59
C ALA A 62 -8.33 8.44 10.72
N TRP A 63 -8.63 8.88 9.50
CA TRP A 63 -9.45 8.12 8.57
C TRP A 63 -8.84 6.74 8.26
N LEU A 64 -7.54 6.68 7.94
CA LEU A 64 -6.85 5.40 7.67
C LEU A 64 -6.87 4.46 8.88
N ARG A 65 -6.70 5.02 10.08
CA ARG A 65 -6.75 4.24 11.33
C ARG A 65 -8.15 3.66 11.57
N GLU A 66 -9.20 4.43 11.32
CA GLU A 66 -10.59 3.97 11.48
C GLU A 66 -10.94 2.81 10.54
N GLN A 67 -10.32 2.74 9.35
CA GLN A 67 -10.56 1.65 8.41
C GLN A 67 -10.00 0.29 8.87
N GLN A 68 -9.03 0.28 9.80
CA GLN A 68 -8.41 -0.95 10.33
C GLN A 68 -7.86 -1.86 9.22
N PHE A 69 -7.13 -1.29 8.26
CA PHE A 69 -6.48 -2.07 7.20
C PHE A 69 -5.43 -3.04 7.79
N ASP A 70 -5.42 -4.26 7.27
CA ASP A 70 -4.43 -5.27 7.61
C ASP A 70 -3.13 -5.07 6.84
N ALA A 71 -3.26 -4.62 5.59
CA ALA A 71 -2.14 -4.39 4.69
C ALA A 71 -2.35 -3.17 3.80
N ALA A 72 -1.25 -2.55 3.39
CA ALA A 72 -1.18 -1.53 2.36
C ALA A 72 -0.19 -1.96 1.26
N VAL A 73 -0.66 -1.99 0.02
CA VAL A 73 0.14 -2.23 -1.19
C VAL A 73 0.35 -0.89 -1.88
N ILE A 74 1.61 -0.51 -2.08
CA ILE A 74 2.00 0.81 -2.56
C ILE A 74 2.64 0.68 -3.93
N LEU A 75 1.87 0.97 -4.97
CA LEU A 75 2.29 0.94 -6.37
C LEU A 75 2.50 2.37 -6.85
N THR A 76 3.76 2.80 -6.89
CA THR A 76 4.15 4.12 -7.38
C THR A 76 4.55 4.06 -8.85
N ALA A 77 4.36 5.17 -9.59
CA ALA A 77 4.93 5.28 -10.94
C ALA A 77 6.47 5.21 -10.90
N PRO A 78 7.10 4.84 -12.03
CA PRO A 78 8.56 4.87 -12.16
C PRO A 78 9.16 6.21 -11.68
N GLY A 79 10.17 6.12 -10.81
CA GLY A 79 10.86 7.29 -10.24
C GLY A 79 10.12 7.98 -9.08
N GLN A 80 8.92 7.53 -8.70
CA GLN A 80 8.22 8.03 -7.51
C GLN A 80 8.51 7.13 -6.29
N SER A 81 8.81 7.77 -5.16
CA SER A 81 9.13 7.08 -3.92
C SER A 81 7.87 6.55 -3.22
N PRO A 82 7.82 5.27 -2.78
CA PRO A 82 6.69 4.74 -2.02
C PRO A 82 6.70 5.19 -0.55
N TYR A 83 7.80 5.80 -0.07
CA TYR A 83 8.02 5.98 1.36
C TYR A 83 7.12 7.04 2.00
N THR A 84 6.68 8.05 1.25
CA THR A 84 5.67 9.00 1.74
C THR A 84 4.36 8.29 2.11
N LEU A 85 3.87 7.44 1.20
CA LEU A 85 2.69 6.60 1.41
C LEU A 85 2.90 5.57 2.52
N GLY A 86 4.07 4.93 2.52
CA GLY A 86 4.45 3.95 3.54
C GLY A 86 4.48 4.57 4.94
N TYR A 87 4.98 5.80 5.05
CA TYR A 87 5.07 6.50 6.32
C TYR A 87 3.70 6.94 6.83
N LEU A 88 2.82 7.41 5.94
CA LEU A 88 1.41 7.67 6.27
C LEU A 88 0.73 6.41 6.82
N CYS A 89 0.90 5.26 6.15
CA CYS A 89 0.34 3.98 6.59
C CYS A 89 0.93 3.50 7.93
N TYR A 90 2.22 3.74 8.14
CA TYR A 90 2.89 3.45 9.40
C TYR A 90 2.29 4.27 10.55
N LEU A 91 2.08 5.57 10.36
CA LEU A 91 1.46 6.43 11.36
C LEU A 91 -0.01 6.03 11.64
N ALA A 92 -0.73 5.57 10.62
CA ALA A 92 -2.08 5.03 10.77
C ALA A 92 -2.13 3.68 11.51
N GLY A 93 -0.99 3.00 11.70
CA GLY A 93 -0.90 1.73 12.40
C GLY A 93 -1.16 0.50 11.52
N ILE A 94 -1.12 0.66 10.19
CA ILE A 94 -1.31 -0.46 9.26
C ILE A 94 -0.07 -1.37 9.35
N PRO A 95 -0.19 -2.64 9.78
CA PRO A 95 0.96 -3.43 10.17
C PRO A 95 1.79 -3.94 8.97
N ILE A 96 1.13 -4.28 7.86
CA ILE A 96 1.77 -4.75 6.63
C ILE A 96 1.76 -3.61 5.61
N ARG A 97 2.94 -3.23 5.12
CA ARG A 97 3.17 -2.12 4.19
C ARG A 97 4.19 -2.59 3.16
N ILE A 98 3.76 -2.73 1.91
CA ILE A 98 4.50 -3.37 0.84
C ILE A 98 4.71 -2.35 -0.28
N GLY A 99 5.92 -2.26 -0.81
CA GLY A 99 6.23 -1.36 -1.91
C GLY A 99 7.52 -1.72 -2.63
N GLN A 100 7.74 -1.06 -3.76
CA GLN A 100 8.97 -1.19 -4.55
C GLN A 100 9.83 0.05 -4.40
N SER A 101 11.11 -0.11 -4.05
CA SER A 101 12.07 1.00 -4.07
C SER A 101 13.51 0.51 -4.18
N TYR A 102 14.34 1.32 -4.84
CA TYR A 102 15.80 1.23 -4.78
C TYR A 102 16.40 2.06 -3.62
N GLU A 103 15.58 2.91 -3.00
CA GLU A 103 16.02 3.77 -1.91
C GLU A 103 16.01 3.00 -0.58
N PHE A 104 16.76 3.52 0.39
CA PHE A 104 16.66 3.03 1.77
C PHE A 104 15.65 3.87 2.55
N GLY A 105 14.55 3.25 3.00
CA GLY A 105 13.59 3.89 3.90
C GLY A 105 13.36 3.14 5.21
N GLY A 106 14.32 2.30 5.62
CA GLY A 106 14.27 1.55 6.88
C GLY A 106 13.00 0.70 7.02
N GLN A 107 12.36 0.77 8.20
CA GLN A 107 11.16 -0.02 8.54
C GLN A 107 9.83 0.61 8.11
N VAL A 108 9.88 1.72 7.35
CA VAL A 108 8.67 2.39 6.86
C VAL A 108 7.87 1.45 5.98
N LEU A 109 8.53 0.73 5.08
CA LEU A 109 7.96 -0.45 4.45
C LEU A 109 8.29 -1.66 5.32
N SER A 110 7.29 -2.53 5.53
CA SER A 110 7.51 -3.82 6.18
C SER A 110 8.14 -4.84 5.24
N HIS A 111 7.84 -4.71 3.94
CA HIS A 111 8.37 -5.54 2.88
C HIS A 111 8.69 -4.62 1.71
N CYS A 112 9.93 -4.68 1.25
CA CYS A 112 10.42 -3.87 0.14
C CYS A 112 11.15 -4.79 -0.84
N SER A 113 10.81 -4.65 -2.12
CA SER A 113 11.54 -5.28 -3.21
C SER A 113 12.11 -4.18 -4.11
N PRO A 114 13.26 -4.40 -4.76
CA PRO A 114 13.59 -3.57 -5.92
C PRO A 114 12.48 -3.70 -6.99
N PRO A 115 12.16 -2.62 -7.73
CA PRO A 115 11.35 -2.71 -8.94
C PRO A 115 12.04 -3.63 -9.97
N PRO A 116 11.33 -4.46 -10.73
CA PRO A 116 11.94 -5.23 -11.81
C PRO A 116 12.29 -4.34 -13.01
N ASP A 117 13.18 -4.83 -13.86
CA ASP A 117 13.67 -4.09 -15.04
C ASP A 117 12.57 -3.75 -16.06
N ASP A 118 11.47 -4.53 -16.07
CA ASP A 118 10.32 -4.35 -16.96
C ASP A 118 9.22 -3.45 -16.37
N GLY A 119 9.39 -2.98 -15.12
CA GLY A 119 8.41 -2.16 -14.41
C GLY A 119 7.16 -2.92 -13.95
N ASP A 120 7.13 -4.26 -14.03
CA ASP A 120 6.00 -5.06 -13.58
C ASP A 120 5.84 -5.05 -12.04
N CYS A 121 4.67 -4.64 -11.57
CA CYS A 121 4.36 -4.62 -10.15
C CYS A 121 3.87 -5.97 -9.61
N ARG A 122 3.61 -6.98 -10.47
CA ARG A 122 3.10 -8.30 -10.07
C ARG A 122 3.98 -9.03 -9.07
N HIS A 123 5.29 -8.77 -9.04
CA HIS A 123 6.19 -9.38 -8.06
C HIS A 123 5.88 -8.95 -6.61
N LEU A 124 5.31 -7.76 -6.39
CA LEU A 124 4.84 -7.36 -5.06
C LEU A 124 3.69 -8.24 -4.55
N LEU A 125 2.92 -8.82 -5.46
CA LEU A 125 1.85 -9.75 -5.13
C LEU A 125 2.40 -11.12 -4.72
N ALA A 126 3.58 -11.50 -5.26
CA ALA A 126 4.29 -12.68 -4.79
C ALA A 126 4.72 -12.53 -3.32
N LEU A 127 5.10 -11.32 -2.88
CA LEU A 127 5.40 -11.07 -1.46
C LEU A 127 4.17 -11.27 -0.57
N LEU A 128 2.98 -10.85 -1.02
CA LEU A 128 1.73 -11.11 -0.31
C LEU A 128 1.36 -12.60 -0.29
N SER A 129 1.63 -13.33 -1.38
CA SER A 129 1.33 -14.75 -1.47
C SER A 129 2.34 -15.61 -0.69
N ASP A 130 3.59 -15.21 -0.54
CA ASP A 130 4.54 -15.89 0.34
C ASP A 130 4.13 -15.77 1.81
N MET A 131 3.44 -14.68 2.19
CA MET A 131 2.80 -14.54 3.49
C MET A 131 1.55 -15.43 3.67
N SER A 132 1.03 -16.04 2.60
CA SER A 132 -0.10 -16.99 2.66
C SER A 132 0.28 -18.39 3.14
N ARG A 133 1.58 -18.72 3.02
CA ARG A 133 2.10 -20.09 3.20
C ARG A 133 2.83 -20.31 4.52
N LEU A 134 2.95 -19.28 5.34
CA LEU A 134 3.57 -19.30 6.68
C LEU A 134 2.46 -19.39 7.74
#